data_AF-A0A388PW06-F1
#
_entry.id   AF-A0A388PW06-F1
#
_cell.length_a   1.000
_cell.length_b   1.000
_cell.length_c   1.000
_cell.angle_alpha   90.00
_cell.angle_beta   90.00
_cell.angle_gamma   90.00
#
_symmetry.space_group_name_H-M   'P 1'
#
loop_
_entity.id
_entity.type
_entity.pdbx_description
1 polymer ?
#
loop_
_entity_poly.entity_id
_entity_poly.type
_entity_poly.pdbx_seq_one_letter_code
_entity_poly.pdbx_strand_id
1 'polypeptide(L)'
;MQKFLFFLITLFFSGLLFAVHSDYCVNCERDKHGHIKRSLEAKKAFKKMQPCPSTGKPFGACPGYIIDHVIPLKRGGIDAPSNMQWQTVEESKEKDKWE
;
A
#
# COMPACT_ATOMS: atom_id res chain seq x y z
N MET A 1 -18.91 47.16 38.81
CA MET A 1 -18.83 48.15 37.72
C MET A 1 -17.35 48.33 37.38
N GLN A 2 -16.99 48.23 36.08
CA GLN A 2 -15.63 48.19 35.52
C GLN A 2 -14.82 46.95 35.93
N LYS A 3 -14.68 45.90 35.11
CA LYS A 3 -14.14 45.90 33.76
C LYS A 3 -14.77 44.76 32.96
N PHE A 4 -15.74 45.09 32.12
CA PHE A 4 -16.09 44.27 30.96
C PHE A 4 -14.90 44.29 29.99
N LEU A 5 -14.78 43.21 29.21
CA LEU A 5 -14.01 43.12 27.96
C LEU A 5 -12.54 42.72 28.09
N PHE A 6 -12.26 41.42 28.21
CA PHE A 6 -11.28 40.74 27.35
C PHE A 6 -11.70 39.25 27.22
N PHE A 7 -12.26 38.94 26.05
CA PHE A 7 -12.29 37.64 25.38
C PHE A 7 -13.06 36.48 26.08
N LEU A 8 -14.38 36.38 25.87
CA LEU A 8 -14.93 35.41 24.90
C LEU A 8 -13.99 35.11 23.72
N ILE A 9 -13.85 33.83 23.35
CA ILE A 9 -12.89 33.21 22.38
C ILE A 9 -11.64 32.72 23.15
N THR A 10 -11.59 31.49 23.65
CA THR A 10 -11.50 30.26 22.84
C THR A 10 -12.30 29.10 23.44
N LEU A 11 -13.55 28.94 22.99
CA LEU A 11 -13.91 27.61 22.46
C LEU A 11 -12.84 27.30 21.41
N PHE A 12 -12.17 26.16 21.47
CA PHE A 12 -11.88 25.30 20.31
C PHE A 12 -10.80 24.28 20.66
N PHE A 13 -11.22 23.02 20.71
CA PHE A 13 -10.47 21.91 20.09
C PHE A 13 -8.98 21.81 20.41
N SER A 14 -8.58 21.47 21.64
CA SER A 14 -7.29 20.78 21.82
C SER A 14 -7.37 19.27 21.51
N GLY A 15 -8.51 18.81 20.99
CA GLY A 15 -8.73 17.45 20.51
C GLY A 15 -8.78 17.39 18.99
N LEU A 16 -7.67 17.62 18.31
CA LEU A 16 -7.51 17.16 16.93
C LEU A 16 -6.03 17.06 16.52
N LEU A 17 -5.30 16.12 17.10
CA LEU A 17 -4.11 15.56 16.45
C LEU A 17 -4.29 14.05 16.27
N PHE A 18 -5.39 13.63 15.63
CA PHE A 18 -5.42 12.33 14.98
C PHE A 18 -4.73 12.46 13.61
N ALA A 19 -3.41 12.63 13.60
CA ALA A 19 -2.63 12.32 12.42
C ALA A 19 -2.30 10.81 12.45
N VAL A 20 -3.33 9.96 12.32
CA VAL A 20 -3.11 8.52 12.14
C VAL A 20 -3.02 8.27 10.64
N HIS A 21 -1.86 8.55 10.03
CA HIS A 21 -1.58 8.06 8.68
C HIS A 21 -0.45 7.05 8.73
N SER A 22 -0.81 5.77 8.80
CA SER A 22 0.10 4.72 8.35
C SER A 22 -0.66 3.42 8.19
N ASP A 23 -0.63 2.90 6.97
CA ASP A 23 -0.72 1.47 6.65
C ASP A 23 0.40 1.19 5.63
N TYR A 24 1.63 1.55 6.07
CA TYR A 24 2.93 1.88 5.43
C TYR A 24 3.08 2.49 4.03
N CYS A 25 4.35 2.89 3.85
CA CYS A 25 4.99 3.69 2.85
C CYS A 25 4.52 5.15 2.93
N VAL A 26 5.47 5.99 3.36
CA VAL A 26 5.27 7.41 3.67
C VAL A 26 5.33 8.27 2.39
N ASN A 27 6.18 7.88 1.43
CA ASN A 27 6.51 8.70 0.25
C ASN A 27 5.99 8.13 -1.09
N CYS A 28 5.14 7.10 -1.08
CA CYS A 28 4.60 6.52 -2.32
C CYS A 28 3.37 7.27 -2.83
N GLU A 29 3.20 7.21 -4.14
CA GLU A 29 1.98 7.60 -4.82
C GLU A 29 0.81 6.70 -4.40
N ARG A 30 -0.38 7.28 -4.23
CA ARG A 30 -1.62 6.58 -3.91
C ARG A 30 -2.66 6.82 -4.99
N ASP A 31 -3.57 5.87 -5.20
CA ASP A 31 -4.68 6.03 -6.13
C ASP A 31 -5.81 6.90 -5.54
N LYS A 32 -6.87 7.16 -6.35
CA LYS A 32 -8.04 7.94 -5.93
C LYS A 32 -8.82 7.33 -4.75
N HIS A 33 -8.56 6.07 -4.41
CA HIS A 33 -9.15 5.34 -3.28
C HIS A 33 -8.22 5.26 -2.07
N GLY A 34 -7.01 5.84 -2.15
CA GLY A 34 -6.02 5.85 -1.07
C GLY A 34 -5.10 4.63 -1.03
N HIS A 35 -5.23 3.68 -1.97
CA HIS A 35 -4.36 2.52 -2.02
C HIS A 35 -2.98 2.88 -2.57
N ILE A 36 -1.94 2.19 -2.08
CA ILE A 36 -0.58 2.38 -2.59
C ILE A 36 -0.52 1.97 -4.06
N LYS A 37 -0.08 2.90 -4.91
CA LYS A 37 0.03 2.67 -6.35
C LYS A 37 1.19 1.72 -6.61
N ARG A 38 0.88 0.55 -7.15
CA ARG A 38 1.88 -0.47 -7.49
C ARG A 38 2.63 -0.10 -8.77
N SER A 39 3.95 -0.25 -8.75
CA SER A 39 4.85 0.04 -9.86
C SER A 39 4.71 -0.99 -10.99
N LEU A 40 4.26 -0.53 -12.16
CA LEU A 40 4.20 -1.35 -13.37
C LEU A 40 5.60 -1.78 -13.83
N GLU A 41 6.58 -0.90 -13.68
CA GLU A 41 7.96 -1.17 -14.07
C GLU A 41 8.60 -2.23 -13.17
N ALA A 42 8.34 -2.20 -11.85
CA ALA A 42 8.77 -3.25 -10.94
C ALA A 42 8.14 -4.60 -11.31
N LYS A 43 6.84 -4.64 -11.61
CA LYS A 43 6.17 -5.86 -12.08
C LYS A 43 6.77 -6.39 -13.39
N LYS A 44 7.06 -5.53 -14.36
CA LYS A 44 7.70 -5.92 -15.63
C LYS A 44 9.10 -6.48 -15.39
N ALA A 45 9.90 -5.82 -14.56
CA ALA A 45 11.25 -6.28 -14.21
C ALA A 45 11.20 -7.64 -13.49
N PHE A 46 10.27 -7.81 -12.55
CA PHE A 46 10.04 -9.09 -11.89
C PHE A 46 9.71 -10.20 -12.90
N LYS A 47 8.74 -10.00 -13.80
CA LYS A 47 8.38 -11.01 -14.82
C LYS A 47 9.55 -11.40 -15.73
N LYS A 48 10.45 -10.45 -16.04
CA LYS A 48 11.66 -10.74 -16.83
C LYS A 48 12.65 -11.62 -16.07
N MET A 49 12.81 -11.40 -14.76
CA MET A 49 13.73 -12.17 -13.91
C MET A 49 13.14 -13.53 -13.48
N GLN A 50 11.84 -13.55 -13.21
CA GLN A 50 11.08 -14.72 -12.78
C GLN A 50 9.88 -14.90 -13.72
N PRO A 51 10.05 -15.66 -14.82
CA PRO A 51 8.97 -15.92 -15.77
C PRO A 51 7.75 -16.58 -15.11
N CYS A 52 6.60 -16.46 -15.74
CA CYS A 52 5.34 -17.02 -15.25
C CYS A 52 5.43 -18.54 -15.00
N PRO A 53 5.04 -19.06 -13.82
CA PRO A 53 5.10 -20.49 -13.52
C PRO A 53 4.25 -21.37 -14.46
N SER A 54 3.09 -20.87 -14.91
CA SER A 54 2.18 -21.65 -15.75
C SER A 54 2.48 -21.60 -17.25
N THR A 55 3.17 -20.58 -17.74
CA THR A 55 3.44 -20.40 -19.18
C THR A 55 4.92 -20.34 -19.55
N GLY A 56 5.81 -20.16 -18.58
CA GLY A 56 7.23 -19.91 -18.79
C GLY A 56 7.56 -18.56 -19.46
N LYS A 57 6.56 -17.71 -19.70
CA LYS A 57 6.75 -16.45 -20.44
C LYS A 57 7.14 -15.30 -19.49
N PRO A 58 8.05 -14.41 -19.91
CA PRO A 58 8.41 -13.22 -19.14
C PRO A 58 7.46 -12.02 -19.35
N PHE A 59 6.39 -12.22 -20.12
CA PHE A 59 5.39 -11.19 -20.43
C PHE A 59 3.99 -11.80 -20.53
N GLY A 60 2.99 -10.93 -20.52
CA GLY A 60 1.58 -11.32 -20.60
C GLY A 60 0.99 -11.74 -19.25
N ALA A 61 -0.19 -12.35 -19.32
CA ALA A 61 -0.90 -12.90 -18.17
C ALA A 61 -0.25 -14.21 -17.69
N CYS A 62 -0.42 -14.51 -16.41
CA CYS A 62 -0.01 -15.79 -15.83
C CYS A 62 -1.26 -16.48 -15.25
N PRO A 63 -1.91 -17.39 -15.99
CA PRO A 63 -3.10 -18.07 -15.50
C PRO A 63 -2.84 -18.78 -14.18
N GLY A 64 -3.73 -18.57 -13.20
CA GLY A 64 -3.64 -19.17 -11.85
C GLY A 64 -2.75 -18.41 -10.86
N TYR A 65 -1.98 -17.41 -11.31
CA TYR A 65 -1.02 -16.70 -10.47
C TYR A 65 -1.14 -15.18 -10.56
N ILE A 66 -0.82 -14.52 -9.47
CA ILE A 66 -0.61 -13.08 -9.42
C ILE A 66 0.80 -12.76 -8.92
N ILE A 67 1.24 -11.54 -9.15
CA ILE A 67 2.44 -11.01 -8.53
C ILE A 67 2.01 -10.31 -7.25
N ASP A 68 2.53 -10.82 -6.15
CA ASP A 68 2.30 -10.29 -4.81
C ASP A 68 3.62 -9.90 -4.15
N HIS A 69 3.55 -9.13 -3.07
CA HIS A 69 4.71 -8.76 -2.28
C HIS A 69 4.92 -9.73 -1.12
N VAL A 70 6.18 -10.16 -0.91
CA VAL A 70 6.58 -11.09 0.16
C VAL A 70 6.32 -10.45 1.52
N ILE A 71 6.88 -9.26 1.73
CA ILE A 71 6.49 -8.35 2.79
C ILE A 71 5.46 -7.40 2.16
N PRO A 72 4.20 -7.30 2.65
CA PRO A 72 3.01 -6.69 1.99
C PRO A 72 3.15 -5.35 1.23
N LEU A 73 2.16 -4.46 1.19
CA LEU A 73 2.42 -3.01 1.00
C LEU A 73 1.92 -2.15 2.18
N LYS A 74 1.34 -2.78 3.23
CA LYS A 74 0.89 -2.11 4.48
C LYS A 74 1.46 -2.44 5.88
N ARG A 75 2.29 -3.50 6.03
CA ARG A 75 3.43 -3.76 7.02
C ARG A 75 4.95 -3.25 6.95
N GLY A 76 5.76 -3.27 5.88
CA GLY A 76 6.89 -2.31 5.67
C GLY A 76 7.74 -2.48 4.38
N GLY A 77 7.39 -3.43 3.52
CA GLY A 77 8.12 -3.87 2.32
C GLY A 77 8.21 -2.89 1.15
N ILE A 78 9.26 -3.06 0.35
CA ILE A 78 9.55 -2.21 -0.80
C ILE A 78 8.71 -2.63 -2.03
N ASP A 79 8.27 -1.68 -2.84
CA ASP A 79 7.65 -1.96 -4.14
C ASP A 79 8.71 -2.18 -5.23
N ALA A 80 9.50 -3.26 -5.07
CA ALA A 80 10.58 -3.62 -5.97
C ALA A 80 10.54 -5.13 -6.28
N PRO A 81 11.13 -5.57 -7.41
CA PRO A 81 11.14 -6.98 -7.78
C PRO A 81 11.75 -7.91 -6.72
N SER A 82 12.69 -7.41 -5.91
CA SER A 82 13.32 -8.16 -4.82
C SER A 82 12.36 -8.54 -3.70
N ASN A 83 11.20 -7.87 -3.60
CA ASN A 83 10.15 -8.14 -2.64
C ASN A 83 8.88 -8.67 -3.33
N MET A 84 8.96 -9.11 -4.59
CA MET A 84 7.84 -9.69 -5.32
C MET A 84 7.96 -11.21 -5.40
N GLN A 85 6.82 -11.89 -5.47
CA GLN A 85 6.72 -13.33 -5.69
C GLN A 85 5.52 -13.66 -6.58
N TRP A 86 5.60 -14.80 -7.27
CA TRP A 86 4.40 -15.42 -7.82
C TRP A 86 3.64 -16.08 -6.68
N GLN A 87 2.35 -15.81 -6.59
CA GLN A 87 1.45 -16.40 -5.62
C GLN A 87 0.19 -16.87 -6.33
N THR A 88 -0.37 -18.01 -5.92
CA THR A 88 -1.65 -18.45 -6.49
C THR A 88 -2.75 -17.47 -6.11
N VAL A 89 -3.81 -17.44 -6.92
CA VAL A 89 -4.96 -16.58 -6.65
C VAL A 89 -5.60 -16.95 -5.30
N GLU A 90 -5.61 -18.25 -4.96
CA GLU A 90 -6.14 -18.79 -3.72
C GLU A 90 -5.32 -18.34 -2.51
N GLU A 91 -4.00 -18.55 -2.55
CA GLU A 91 -3.10 -18.13 -1.46
C GLU A 91 -3.12 -16.61 -1.25
N SER A 92 -3.22 -15.82 -2.33
CA SER A 92 -3.31 -14.37 -2.20
C SER A 92 -4.59 -13.94 -1.48
N LYS A 93 -5.74 -14.57 -1.79
CA LYS A 93 -7.00 -14.32 -1.07
C LYS A 93 -6.92 -14.72 0.40
N GLU A 94 -6.17 -15.77 0.73
CA GLU A 94 -5.93 -16.17 2.12
C GLU A 94 -5.03 -15.17 2.83
N LYS A 95 -4.01 -14.66 2.13
CA LYS A 95 -3.11 -13.63 2.64
C LYS A 95 -3.84 -12.32 2.93
N ASP A 96 -4.69 -11.87 2.02
CA ASP A 96 -5.49 -10.65 2.14
C ASP A 96 -6.35 -10.60 3.41
N LYS A 97 -6.74 -11.75 3.98
CA LYS A 97 -7.58 -11.81 5.20
C LYS A 97 -6.88 -11.35 6.47
N TRP A 98 -5.57 -11.59 6.60
CA TRP A 98 -4.82 -11.29 7.81
C TRP A 98 -3.91 -10.06 7.67
N GLU A 99 -3.71 -9.64 6.42
CA GLU A 99 -2.79 -8.58 6.07
C GLU A 99 -3.10 -7.26 6.78
#